data_AF-A0A1C3N820-F1
#
_entry.id   AF-A0A1C3N820-F1
#
_cell.length_a   1.000
_cell.length_b   1.000
_cell.length_c   1.000
_cell.angle_alpha   90.00
_cell.angle_beta   90.00
_cell.angle_gamma   90.00
#
_symmetry.space_group_name_H-M   'P 1'
#
loop_
_entity.id
_entity.type
_entity.pdbx_description
1 polymer ?
#
loop_
_entity_poly.entity_id
_entity_poly.type
_entity_poly.pdbx_seq_one_letter_code
_entity_poly.pdbx_strand_id
1 'polypeptide(L)'
;MGSGIWSTDVYDAADRYRRATGASAFSYSDSGARTVHPALDPRGAVRESRDSAEHPQSTPIAVLFDVTGSMGHVPRVLQSKLPQLLGLLLRQGYARDPQVMFGAIGDATCDRVPLQVGQFESDNRMDDDLGRIVLEGGGGGQMTESYELALHFMARHTVTDSWDKRGRRGYLFIIGDELAYPRVKASEVARLIGDDLAEDVPVRQVVDEVTARWDTYYLLPAGSHYAGNRKVLDFWRGLLGQNAVELEDLDAVCETIALTVGLGEQAIDLDTGLRDLDRAGSTATGTVSKALARLDSGRRAVATLPFTPTGGGSGVTRL
;
A
#
# COMPACT_ATOMS: atom_id res chain seq x y z
N MET A 1 13.55 -11.52 -7.96
CA MET A 1 12.44 -10.67 -7.47
C MET A 1 11.69 -11.48 -6.44
N GLY A 2 11.24 -10.87 -5.33
CA GLY A 2 10.55 -11.61 -4.26
C GLY A 2 11.46 -12.55 -3.45
N SER A 3 12.69 -12.13 -3.18
CA SER A 3 13.67 -12.84 -2.34
C SER A 3 14.16 -11.92 -1.22
N GLY A 4 14.79 -12.48 -0.20
CA GLY A 4 15.23 -11.75 0.98
C GLY A 4 14.16 -11.73 2.07
N ILE A 5 14.58 -11.36 3.29
CA ILE A 5 13.73 -11.34 4.47
C ILE A 5 13.92 -9.99 5.16
N TRP A 6 12.81 -9.34 5.53
CA TRP A 6 12.84 -8.13 6.33
C TRP A 6 13.58 -8.33 7.66
N SER A 7 14.48 -7.39 7.97
CA SER A 7 15.17 -7.31 9.26
C SER A 7 14.95 -5.95 9.93
N THR A 8 14.37 -5.98 11.13
CA THR A 8 14.25 -4.78 11.97
C THR A 8 15.63 -4.26 12.40
N ASP A 9 16.62 -5.13 12.62
CA ASP A 9 17.97 -4.70 12.99
C ASP A 9 18.66 -3.90 11.86
N VAL A 10 18.45 -4.32 10.60
CA VAL A 10 18.96 -3.61 9.41
C VAL A 10 18.31 -2.24 9.29
N TYR A 11 16.98 -2.17 9.50
CA TYR A 11 16.24 -0.91 9.51
C TYR A 11 16.75 0.03 10.62
N ASP A 12 16.91 -0.47 11.85
CA ASP A 12 17.39 0.32 12.99
C ASP A 12 18.84 0.78 12.81
N ALA A 13 19.68 -0.03 12.16
CA ALA A 13 21.03 0.37 11.79
C ALA A 13 21.02 1.52 10.76
N ALA A 14 20.18 1.43 9.72
CA ALA A 14 20.01 2.48 8.73
C ALA A 14 19.45 3.77 9.35
N ASP A 15 18.46 3.67 10.24
CA ASP A 15 17.88 4.82 10.95
C ASP A 15 18.91 5.51 11.86
N ARG A 16 19.66 4.74 12.65
CA ARG A 16 20.76 5.29 13.48
C ARG A 16 21.81 5.99 12.64
N TYR A 17 22.18 5.40 11.50
CA TYR A 17 23.12 6.03 10.57
C TYR A 17 22.58 7.36 10.04
N ARG A 18 21.32 7.39 9.56
CA ARG A 18 20.65 8.61 9.08
C ARG A 18 20.66 9.71 10.14
N ARG A 19 20.28 9.39 11.39
CA ARG A 19 20.31 10.34 12.52
C ARG A 19 21.71 10.83 12.84
N ALA A 20 22.71 9.95 12.81
CA ALA A 20 24.11 10.31 13.10
C ALA A 20 24.70 11.24 12.03
N THR A 21 24.31 11.09 10.76
CA THR A 21 24.80 11.92 9.66
C THR A 21 23.91 13.12 9.33
N GLY A 22 22.78 13.27 10.01
CA GLY A 22 21.76 14.29 9.69
C GLY A 22 21.07 14.07 8.34
N ALA A 23 21.12 12.84 7.80
CA ALA A 23 20.48 12.50 6.54
C ALA A 23 18.99 12.21 6.75
N SER A 24 18.16 12.64 5.81
CA SER A 24 16.72 12.36 5.82
C SER A 24 16.41 10.94 5.33
N ALA A 25 15.31 10.34 5.83
CA ALA A 25 14.73 9.12 5.29
C ALA A 25 14.30 9.29 3.82
N PHE A 26 13.95 10.51 3.41
CA PHE A 26 13.60 10.88 2.03
C PHE A 26 14.73 11.70 1.40
N SER A 27 15.98 11.29 1.60
CA SER A 27 17.17 12.02 1.14
C SER A 27 17.14 12.36 -0.36
N TYR A 28 16.52 11.52 -1.21
CA TYR A 28 16.36 11.81 -2.63
C TYR A 28 15.49 13.05 -2.84
N SER A 29 14.30 13.09 -2.25
CA SER A 29 13.42 14.27 -2.27
C SER A 29 14.10 15.49 -1.66
N ASP A 30 14.68 15.31 -0.47
CA ASP A 30 15.23 16.41 0.33
C ASP A 30 16.55 16.96 -0.25
N SER A 31 17.18 16.23 -1.19
CA SER A 31 18.29 16.75 -2.02
C SER A 31 17.84 17.78 -3.08
N GLY A 32 16.53 17.94 -3.27
CA GLY A 32 15.96 18.81 -4.30
C GLY A 32 15.67 18.10 -5.63
N ALA A 33 15.59 16.77 -5.66
CA ALA A 33 15.24 16.02 -6.86
C ALA A 33 13.87 16.48 -7.42
N ARG A 34 13.78 16.58 -8.75
CA ARG A 34 12.57 17.01 -9.50
C ARG A 34 12.21 16.05 -10.63
N THR A 35 12.77 14.85 -10.59
CA THR A 35 12.57 13.79 -11.57
C THR A 35 12.36 12.49 -10.81
N VAL A 36 11.51 11.61 -11.36
CA VAL A 36 11.31 10.28 -10.79
C VAL A 36 12.64 9.54 -10.68
N HIS A 37 12.83 8.81 -9.58
CA HIS A 37 13.98 7.93 -9.45
C HIS A 37 13.82 6.74 -10.42
N PRO A 38 14.86 6.28 -11.16
CA PRO A 38 14.71 5.22 -12.16
C PRO A 38 14.06 3.92 -11.62
N ALA A 39 14.35 3.56 -10.37
CA ALA A 39 13.72 2.39 -9.74
C ALA A 39 12.20 2.52 -9.57
N LEU A 40 11.68 3.75 -9.48
CA LEU A 40 10.27 4.06 -9.26
C LEU A 40 9.55 4.54 -10.54
N ASP A 41 10.26 4.66 -11.66
CA ASP A 41 9.69 5.17 -12.91
C ASP A 41 8.64 4.17 -13.44
N PRO A 42 7.37 4.58 -13.61
CA PRO A 42 6.35 3.70 -14.17
C PRO A 42 6.51 3.51 -15.68
N ARG A 43 7.28 4.35 -16.37
CA ARG A 43 7.36 4.33 -17.84
C ARG A 43 7.99 3.03 -18.36
N GLY A 44 7.19 2.24 -19.07
CA GLY A 44 7.60 0.93 -19.62
C GLY A 44 7.88 -0.13 -18.55
N ALA A 45 7.51 0.13 -17.30
CA ALA A 45 7.76 -0.78 -16.19
C ALA A 45 6.62 -1.79 -16.04
N VAL A 46 7.00 -2.98 -15.58
CA VAL A 46 6.09 -4.00 -15.05
C VAL A 46 6.56 -4.35 -13.64
N ARG A 47 5.66 -4.33 -12.66
CA ARG A 47 5.96 -4.65 -11.26
C ARG A 47 5.46 -6.05 -10.95
N GLU A 48 6.33 -6.87 -10.36
CA GLU A 48 6.12 -8.31 -10.30
C GLU A 48 6.18 -8.81 -8.86
N SER A 49 5.11 -9.46 -8.42
CA SER A 49 5.10 -10.26 -7.21
C SER A 49 5.10 -11.74 -7.59
N ARG A 50 6.26 -12.39 -7.48
CA ARG A 50 6.49 -13.77 -7.93
C ARG A 50 6.81 -14.68 -6.75
N ASP A 51 6.39 -15.94 -6.88
CA ASP A 51 6.82 -16.97 -5.95
C ASP A 51 8.32 -17.24 -6.13
N SER A 52 9.00 -17.55 -5.04
CA SER A 52 10.41 -17.95 -5.02
C SER A 52 10.61 -19.16 -4.11
N ALA A 53 11.84 -19.68 -4.04
CA ALA A 53 12.15 -20.76 -3.10
C ALA A 53 12.00 -20.31 -1.63
N GLU A 54 12.28 -19.04 -1.35
CA GLU A 54 12.13 -18.43 -0.02
C GLU A 54 10.68 -18.02 0.26
N HIS A 55 9.95 -17.63 -0.78
CA HIS A 55 8.58 -17.11 -0.73
C HIS A 55 7.66 -17.89 -1.67
N PRO A 56 7.33 -19.17 -1.39
CA PRO A 56 6.65 -20.05 -2.33
C PRO A 56 5.17 -19.69 -2.58
N GLN A 57 4.56 -18.89 -1.72
CA GLN A 57 3.17 -18.46 -1.85
C GLN A 57 3.03 -16.96 -1.63
N SER A 58 3.62 -16.17 -2.54
CA SER A 58 3.66 -14.73 -2.40
C SER A 58 2.26 -14.10 -2.22
N THR A 59 2.14 -13.20 -1.25
CA THR A 59 0.96 -12.36 -1.04
C THR A 59 1.30 -10.92 -1.44
N PRO A 60 0.83 -10.44 -2.61
CA PRO A 60 1.11 -9.08 -3.06
C PRO A 60 0.28 -8.05 -2.29
N ILE A 61 0.96 -7.06 -1.72
CA ILE A 61 0.37 -5.94 -0.98
C ILE A 61 0.93 -4.64 -1.56
N ALA A 62 0.08 -3.81 -2.15
CA ALA A 62 0.45 -2.50 -2.68
C ALA A 62 -0.11 -1.40 -1.77
N VAL A 63 0.74 -0.43 -1.41
CA VAL A 63 0.38 0.74 -0.63
C VAL A 63 0.80 1.98 -1.40
N LEU A 64 -0.17 2.68 -1.98
CA LEU A 64 0.04 3.89 -2.76
C LEU A 64 -0.47 5.08 -1.97
N PHE A 65 0.37 6.10 -1.80
CA PHE A 65 0.01 7.29 -1.03
C PHE A 65 0.09 8.53 -1.89
N ASP A 66 -0.88 9.40 -1.65
CA ASP A 66 -0.85 10.79 -2.06
C ASP A 66 0.36 11.52 -1.44
N VAL A 67 1.10 12.26 -2.28
CA VAL A 67 2.26 13.08 -1.91
C VAL A 67 2.10 14.55 -2.25
N THR A 68 0.86 15.02 -2.46
CA THR A 68 0.56 16.44 -2.64
C THR A 68 0.74 17.22 -1.35
N GLY A 69 0.58 18.54 -1.41
CA GLY A 69 0.88 19.46 -0.32
C GLY A 69 0.10 19.19 0.96
N SER A 70 -1.15 18.70 0.85
CA SER A 70 -1.97 18.28 2.00
C SER A 70 -1.44 17.02 2.68
N MET A 71 -0.79 16.14 1.92
CA MET A 71 -0.44 14.79 2.31
C MET A 71 1.07 14.53 2.48
N GLY A 72 1.94 15.50 2.21
CA GLY A 72 3.40 15.34 2.22
C GLY A 72 4.05 14.86 3.53
N HIS A 73 3.34 14.88 4.67
CA HIS A 73 3.81 14.28 5.92
C HIS A 73 3.52 12.78 6.03
N VAL A 74 2.47 12.28 5.37
CA VAL A 74 1.96 10.91 5.50
C VAL A 74 3.01 9.84 5.14
N PRO A 75 3.78 9.97 4.04
CA PRO A 75 4.82 8.99 3.71
C PRO A 75 5.90 8.89 4.79
N ARG A 76 6.21 10.00 5.48
CA ARG A 76 7.21 10.03 6.56
C ARG A 76 6.73 9.30 7.81
N VAL A 77 5.45 9.46 8.17
CA VAL A 77 4.84 8.72 9.28
C VAL A 77 4.83 7.22 8.98
N LEU A 78 4.36 6.83 7.78
CA LEU A 78 4.38 5.45 7.32
C LEU A 78 5.78 4.84 7.37
N GLN A 79 6.79 5.54 6.88
CA GLN A 79 8.20 5.10 6.90
C GLN A 79 8.62 4.71 8.33
N SER A 80 8.34 5.57 9.31
CA SER A 80 8.67 5.31 10.71
C SER A 80 7.93 4.11 11.32
N LYS A 81 6.78 3.75 10.75
CA LYS A 81 5.91 2.66 11.22
C LYS A 81 6.07 1.36 10.44
N LEU A 82 6.91 1.32 9.41
CA LEU A 82 7.19 0.10 8.64
C LEU A 82 7.58 -1.10 9.54
N PRO A 83 8.43 -0.96 10.58
CA PRO A 83 8.79 -2.10 11.43
C PRO A 83 7.59 -2.73 12.17
N GLN A 84 6.57 -1.92 12.48
CA GLN A 84 5.34 -2.37 13.13
C GLN A 84 4.43 -3.08 12.12
N LEU A 85 4.18 -2.47 10.95
CA LEU A 85 3.41 -3.06 9.85
C LEU A 85 3.96 -4.44 9.48
N LEU A 86 5.26 -4.50 9.19
CA LEU A 86 5.93 -5.75 8.82
C LEU A 86 6.03 -6.73 9.99
N GLY A 87 6.07 -6.22 11.22
CA GLY A 87 5.94 -7.04 12.42
C GLY A 87 4.62 -7.80 12.48
N LEU A 88 3.51 -7.13 12.15
CA LEU A 88 2.20 -7.76 12.10
C LEU A 88 2.09 -8.72 10.89
N LEU A 89 2.51 -8.28 9.71
CA LEU A 89 2.43 -9.10 8.49
C LEU A 89 3.29 -10.37 8.57
N LEU A 90 4.54 -10.25 8.99
CA LEU A 90 5.51 -11.36 9.01
C LEU A 90 5.55 -12.09 10.35
N ARG A 91 5.81 -11.38 11.46
CA ARG A 91 6.07 -12.03 12.76
C ARG A 91 4.80 -12.57 13.41
N GLN A 92 3.67 -11.87 13.27
CA GLN A 92 2.37 -12.38 13.72
C GLN A 92 1.67 -13.26 12.67
N GLY A 93 2.27 -13.43 11.49
CA GLY A 93 1.77 -14.34 10.45
C GLY A 93 0.44 -13.91 9.82
N TYR A 94 0.16 -12.60 9.75
CA TYR A 94 -1.09 -12.10 9.16
C TYR A 94 -1.15 -12.33 7.64
N ALA A 95 0.00 -12.47 6.98
CA ALA A 95 0.08 -12.82 5.57
C ALA A 95 1.15 -13.90 5.35
N ARG A 96 0.90 -14.78 4.40
CA ARG A 96 1.91 -15.75 3.96
C ARG A 96 2.80 -15.11 2.90
N ASP A 97 4.11 -15.17 3.10
CA ASP A 97 5.13 -14.66 2.17
C ASP A 97 4.77 -13.27 1.58
N PRO A 98 4.50 -12.25 2.42
CA PRO A 98 4.07 -10.95 1.93
C PRO A 98 5.17 -10.28 1.09
N GLN A 99 4.77 -9.72 -0.03
CA GLN A 99 5.62 -8.87 -0.87
C GLN A 99 4.95 -7.51 -0.97
N VAL A 100 5.63 -6.48 -0.47
CA VAL A 100 5.06 -5.15 -0.30
C VAL A 100 5.64 -4.20 -1.34
N MET A 101 4.78 -3.44 -2.01
CA MET A 101 5.15 -2.38 -2.93
C MET A 101 4.64 -1.04 -2.43
N PHE A 102 5.51 -0.04 -2.39
CA PHE A 102 5.14 1.35 -2.12
C PHE A 102 5.10 2.17 -3.40
N GLY A 103 4.22 3.16 -3.44
CA GLY A 103 4.18 4.13 -4.53
C GLY A 103 3.59 5.47 -4.09
N ALA A 104 3.85 6.49 -4.90
CA ALA A 104 3.40 7.85 -4.68
C ALA A 104 2.51 8.34 -5.81
N ILE A 105 1.47 9.07 -5.44
CA ILE A 105 0.47 9.67 -6.32
C ILE A 105 0.53 11.20 -6.13
N GLY A 106 0.65 11.93 -7.23
CA GLY A 106 0.48 13.38 -7.27
C GLY A 106 -0.54 13.77 -8.33
N ASP A 107 -0.43 14.97 -8.88
CA ASP A 107 -1.34 15.50 -9.90
C ASP A 107 -0.62 15.65 -11.25
N ALA A 108 -1.02 14.84 -12.25
CA ALA A 108 -0.41 14.85 -13.59
C ALA A 108 -0.57 16.16 -14.37
N THR A 109 -1.41 17.09 -13.89
CA THR A 109 -1.65 18.39 -14.52
C THR A 109 -0.69 19.49 -14.05
N CYS A 110 -0.13 19.38 -12.84
CA CYS A 110 0.77 20.40 -12.28
C CYS A 110 2.11 19.85 -11.76
N ASP A 111 2.17 18.57 -11.40
CA ASP A 111 3.35 17.97 -10.79
C ASP A 111 4.33 17.42 -11.85
N ARG A 112 5.62 17.35 -11.50
CA ARG A 112 6.65 16.85 -12.42
C ARG A 112 6.80 15.33 -12.34
N VAL A 113 6.44 14.76 -11.19
CA VAL A 113 6.58 13.37 -10.80
C VAL A 113 5.23 12.86 -10.23
N PRO A 114 4.16 12.88 -11.05
CA PRO A 114 2.79 12.61 -10.58
C PRO A 114 2.50 11.13 -10.28
N LEU A 115 3.37 10.22 -10.71
CA LEU A 115 3.24 8.79 -10.42
C LEU A 115 4.62 8.17 -10.23
N GLN A 116 4.79 7.48 -9.11
CA GLN A 116 6.01 6.76 -8.75
C GLN A 116 5.60 5.40 -8.20
N VAL A 117 6.11 4.31 -8.77
CA VAL A 117 5.72 2.96 -8.37
C VAL A 117 6.96 2.12 -8.15
N GLY A 118 7.20 1.71 -6.90
CA GLY A 118 8.29 0.83 -6.52
C GLY A 118 8.09 -0.60 -7.02
N GLN A 119 8.93 -1.50 -6.52
CA GLN A 119 8.79 -2.93 -6.79
C GLN A 119 8.15 -3.66 -5.60
N PHE A 120 7.57 -4.83 -5.83
CA PHE A 120 7.19 -5.74 -4.75
C PHE A 120 8.44 -6.35 -4.11
N GLU A 121 8.65 -6.05 -2.82
CA GLU A 121 9.82 -6.49 -2.07
C GLU A 121 9.43 -7.27 -0.81
N SER A 122 10.28 -8.25 -0.44
CA SER A 122 10.14 -9.08 0.77
C SER A 122 11.13 -8.69 1.87
N ASP A 123 12.01 -7.72 1.60
CA ASP A 123 13.13 -7.34 2.45
C ASP A 123 13.24 -5.81 2.62
N ASN A 124 14.31 -5.35 3.26
CA ASN A 124 14.53 -3.93 3.55
C ASN A 124 14.61 -3.02 2.31
N ARG A 125 14.69 -3.55 1.07
CA ARG A 125 14.64 -2.73 -0.16
C ARG A 125 13.32 -1.95 -0.30
N MET A 126 12.26 -2.36 0.39
CA MET A 126 11.03 -1.55 0.46
C MET A 126 11.22 -0.22 1.21
N ASP A 127 12.12 -0.14 2.22
CA ASP A 127 12.48 1.14 2.87
C ASP A 127 13.30 2.01 1.90
N ASP A 128 14.16 1.39 1.08
CA ASP A 128 14.90 2.11 0.04
C ASP A 128 13.96 2.70 -1.02
N ASP A 129 12.96 1.94 -1.47
CA ASP A 129 11.94 2.42 -2.42
C ASP A 129 11.15 3.59 -1.84
N LEU A 130 10.78 3.53 -0.56
CA LEU A 130 10.13 4.63 0.12
C LEU A 130 11.03 5.87 0.19
N GLY A 131 12.31 5.70 0.51
CA GLY A 131 13.29 6.79 0.57
C GLY A 131 13.66 7.41 -0.79
N ARG A 132 13.37 6.72 -1.89
CA ARG A 132 13.55 7.20 -3.28
C ARG A 132 12.41 8.08 -3.78
N ILE A 133 11.29 8.15 -3.06
CA ILE A 133 10.13 8.92 -3.50
C ILE A 133 10.40 10.42 -3.40
N VAL A 134 10.01 11.13 -4.45
CA VAL A 134 9.97 12.60 -4.48
C VAL A 134 8.68 13.06 -3.83
N LEU A 135 8.80 13.84 -2.76
CA LEU A 135 7.69 14.51 -2.08
C LEU A 135 7.57 15.92 -2.66
N GLU A 136 6.93 16.05 -3.82
CA GLU A 136 6.84 17.34 -4.51
C GLU A 136 6.02 18.35 -3.72
N GLY A 137 5.05 17.89 -2.92
CA GLY A 137 4.18 18.75 -2.13
C GLY A 137 3.39 19.73 -2.99
N GLY A 138 3.15 19.34 -4.24
CA GLY A 138 2.37 20.07 -5.23
C GLY A 138 0.87 19.95 -4.95
N GLY A 139 0.09 19.82 -6.00
CA GLY A 139 -1.37 19.82 -5.92
C GLY A 139 -1.96 21.00 -6.68
N GLY A 140 -2.96 20.71 -7.49
CA GLY A 140 -3.68 21.72 -8.22
C GLY A 140 -4.61 22.52 -7.31
N GLY A 141 -5.05 23.69 -7.76
CA GLY A 141 -6.12 24.45 -7.07
C GLY A 141 -7.49 23.76 -7.14
N GLN A 142 -7.54 22.52 -7.61
CA GLN A 142 -8.71 21.67 -7.75
C GLN A 142 -8.65 20.55 -6.73
N MET A 143 -9.80 20.07 -6.27
CA MET A 143 -9.95 18.98 -5.31
C MET A 143 -9.90 17.61 -6.03
N THR A 144 -8.87 17.39 -6.85
CA THR A 144 -8.68 16.18 -7.66
C THR A 144 -7.20 15.91 -7.93
N GLU A 145 -6.80 14.65 -7.83
CA GLU A 145 -5.44 14.17 -8.16
C GLU A 145 -5.47 12.92 -9.03
N SER A 146 -4.30 12.48 -9.49
CA SER A 146 -4.13 11.41 -10.47
C SER A 146 -4.23 9.98 -9.91
N TYR A 147 -5.18 9.74 -9.01
CA TYR A 147 -5.46 8.39 -8.49
C TYR A 147 -5.88 7.41 -9.60
N GLU A 148 -6.53 7.89 -10.66
CA GLU A 148 -6.92 7.08 -11.81
C GLU A 148 -5.72 6.51 -12.57
N LEU A 149 -4.60 7.23 -12.64
CA LEU A 149 -3.37 6.74 -13.26
C LEU A 149 -2.73 5.64 -12.43
N ALA A 150 -2.76 5.77 -11.10
CA ALA A 150 -2.30 4.73 -10.19
C ALA A 150 -3.16 3.46 -10.31
N LEU A 151 -4.49 3.60 -10.35
CA LEU A 151 -5.42 2.48 -10.58
C LEU A 151 -5.16 1.80 -11.93
N HIS A 152 -4.92 2.57 -13.01
CA HIS A 152 -4.57 2.04 -14.33
C HIS A 152 -3.28 1.23 -14.29
N PHE A 153 -2.25 1.77 -13.65
CA PHE A 153 -0.98 1.08 -13.49
C PHE A 153 -1.16 -0.24 -12.74
N MET A 154 -1.88 -0.23 -11.61
CA MET A 154 -2.14 -1.44 -10.83
C MET A 154 -2.93 -2.50 -11.61
N ALA A 155 -3.89 -2.09 -12.42
CA ALA A 155 -4.71 -2.99 -13.22
C ALA A 155 -3.93 -3.69 -14.35
N ARG A 156 -2.99 -2.97 -14.98
CA ARG A 156 -2.40 -3.38 -16.27
C ARG A 156 -0.89 -3.62 -16.27
N HIS A 157 -0.16 -3.08 -15.27
CA HIS A 157 1.31 -3.14 -15.18
C HIS A 157 1.81 -3.91 -13.97
N THR A 158 0.94 -4.69 -13.34
CA THR A 158 1.34 -5.62 -12.29
C THR A 158 1.15 -7.06 -12.75
N VAL A 159 2.09 -7.91 -12.35
CA VAL A 159 1.97 -9.36 -12.54
C VAL A 159 2.17 -10.05 -11.21
N THR A 160 1.19 -10.84 -10.80
CA THR A 160 1.18 -11.46 -9.47
C THR A 160 0.90 -12.94 -9.58
N ASP A 161 1.81 -13.77 -9.07
CA ASP A 161 1.63 -15.22 -9.06
C ASP A 161 0.45 -15.64 -8.16
N SER A 162 0.12 -14.82 -7.17
CA SER A 162 -1.11 -14.96 -6.38
C SER A 162 -2.35 -15.01 -7.25
N TRP A 163 -2.44 -14.11 -8.24
CA TRP A 163 -3.55 -14.11 -9.18
C TRP A 163 -3.36 -15.17 -10.27
N ASP A 164 -2.23 -15.12 -10.97
CA ASP A 164 -2.01 -15.91 -12.20
C ASP A 164 -2.01 -17.42 -11.95
N LYS A 165 -1.47 -17.87 -10.81
CA LYS A 165 -1.37 -19.30 -10.48
C LYS A 165 -2.47 -19.78 -9.54
N ARG A 166 -2.96 -18.93 -8.64
CA ARG A 166 -3.86 -19.34 -7.55
C ARG A 166 -5.24 -18.69 -7.61
N GLY A 167 -5.47 -17.72 -8.50
CA GLY A 167 -6.73 -16.97 -8.57
C GLY A 167 -7.03 -16.17 -7.29
N ARG A 168 -6.01 -15.89 -6.48
CA ARG A 168 -6.14 -15.13 -5.24
C ARG A 168 -5.78 -13.68 -5.48
N ARG A 169 -6.68 -12.78 -5.10
CA ARG A 169 -6.46 -11.35 -5.22
C ARG A 169 -5.31 -10.88 -4.35
N GLY A 170 -4.64 -9.82 -4.79
CA GLY A 170 -3.74 -9.05 -3.93
C GLY A 170 -4.49 -8.01 -3.11
N TYR A 171 -3.78 -7.28 -2.25
CA TYR A 171 -4.33 -6.15 -1.52
C TYR A 171 -3.79 -4.84 -2.07
N LEU A 172 -4.67 -3.90 -2.40
CA LEU A 172 -4.30 -2.55 -2.84
C LEU A 172 -4.87 -1.53 -1.88
N PHE A 173 -4.01 -0.75 -1.24
CA PHE A 173 -4.39 0.37 -0.38
C PHE A 173 -3.98 1.67 -1.04
N ILE A 174 -4.95 2.55 -1.27
CA ILE A 174 -4.75 3.92 -1.73
C ILE A 174 -5.02 4.83 -0.54
N ILE A 175 -4.07 5.69 -0.20
CA ILE A 175 -4.18 6.64 0.91
C ILE A 175 -4.17 8.03 0.34
N GLY A 176 -5.22 8.81 0.58
CA GLY A 176 -5.40 10.11 -0.07
C GLY A 176 -6.50 10.93 0.58
N ASP A 177 -6.58 12.22 0.24
CA ASP A 177 -7.66 13.10 0.71
C ASP A 177 -8.49 13.79 -0.39
N GLU A 178 -8.23 13.50 -1.66
CA GLU A 178 -8.91 14.13 -2.79
C GLU A 178 -9.74 13.16 -3.68
N LEU A 179 -10.35 13.70 -4.73
CA LEU A 179 -11.10 12.95 -5.74
C LEU A 179 -10.14 12.42 -6.83
N ALA A 180 -10.48 11.32 -7.48
CA ALA A 180 -9.82 10.92 -8.72
C ALA A 180 -10.35 11.69 -9.93
N TYR A 181 -9.55 11.86 -10.98
CA TYR A 181 -10.10 12.35 -12.24
C TYR A 181 -11.12 11.34 -12.81
N PRO A 182 -12.18 11.81 -13.49
CA PRO A 182 -13.25 10.94 -13.98
C PRO A 182 -12.79 10.01 -15.13
N ARG A 183 -11.63 10.29 -15.73
CA ARG A 183 -11.06 9.55 -16.85
C ARG A 183 -9.55 9.50 -16.75
N VAL A 184 -9.00 8.33 -17.06
CA VAL A 184 -7.58 8.15 -17.37
C VAL A 184 -7.35 8.68 -18.78
N LYS A 185 -6.56 9.75 -18.92
CA LYS A 185 -6.32 10.34 -20.24
C LYS A 185 -5.26 9.57 -21.01
N ALA A 186 -5.53 9.26 -22.28
CA ALA A 186 -4.60 8.54 -23.14
C ALA A 186 -3.24 9.23 -23.24
N SER A 187 -3.23 10.56 -23.31
CA SER A 187 -2.01 11.37 -23.40
C SER A 187 -1.15 11.32 -22.12
N GLU A 188 -1.78 11.26 -20.94
CA GLU A 188 -1.08 11.16 -19.67
C GLU A 188 -0.49 9.76 -19.50
N VAL A 189 -1.23 8.71 -19.87
CA VAL A 189 -0.73 7.33 -19.88
C VAL A 189 0.44 7.19 -20.84
N ALA A 190 0.33 7.66 -22.08
CA ALA A 190 1.42 7.58 -23.06
C ALA A 190 2.69 8.28 -22.59
N ARG A 191 2.55 9.38 -21.84
CA ARG A 191 3.68 10.15 -21.29
C ARG A 191 4.29 9.51 -20.04
N LEU A 192 3.48 9.07 -19.09
CA LEU A 192 3.91 8.65 -17.76
C LEU A 192 4.16 7.14 -17.67
N ILE A 193 3.29 6.33 -18.27
CA ILE A 193 3.31 4.87 -18.16
C ILE A 193 3.87 4.24 -19.45
N GLY A 194 3.63 4.88 -20.59
CA GLY A 194 4.18 4.46 -21.89
C GLY A 194 3.23 3.60 -22.74
N ASP A 195 1.97 3.40 -22.32
CA ASP A 195 1.00 2.72 -23.18
C ASP A 195 0.44 3.63 -24.27
N ASP A 196 0.06 3.03 -25.39
CA ASP A 196 -0.71 3.69 -26.44
C ASP A 196 -2.19 3.33 -26.30
N LEU A 197 -2.93 4.17 -25.58
CA LEU A 197 -4.39 4.04 -25.46
C LEU A 197 -5.08 4.73 -26.62
N ALA A 198 -6.01 4.02 -27.28
CA ALA A 198 -6.79 4.58 -28.38
C ALA A 198 -7.72 5.72 -27.95
N GLU A 199 -8.21 5.69 -26.70
CA GLU A 199 -9.10 6.71 -26.14
C GLU A 199 -8.97 6.80 -24.61
N ASP A 200 -9.50 7.88 -24.05
CA ASP A 200 -9.58 8.06 -22.59
C ASP A 200 -10.48 7.01 -21.96
N VAL A 201 -10.04 6.43 -20.85
CA VAL A 201 -10.75 5.35 -20.16
C VAL A 201 -11.51 5.91 -18.96
N PRO A 202 -12.82 5.67 -18.81
CA PRO A 202 -13.56 6.08 -17.61
C PRO A 202 -12.96 5.45 -16.33
N VAL A 203 -12.81 6.23 -15.27
CA VAL A 203 -12.22 5.74 -14.00
C VAL A 203 -12.95 4.50 -13.47
N ARG A 204 -14.27 4.43 -13.66
CA ARG A 204 -15.08 3.28 -13.25
C ARG A 204 -14.66 1.98 -13.94
N GLN A 205 -14.33 2.03 -15.23
CA GLN A 205 -13.86 0.85 -15.94
C GLN A 205 -12.53 0.37 -15.36
N VAL A 206 -11.61 1.29 -15.05
CA VAL A 206 -10.33 0.94 -14.45
C VAL A 206 -10.49 0.39 -13.03
N VAL A 207 -11.46 0.91 -12.27
CA VAL A 207 -11.83 0.36 -10.96
C VAL A 207 -12.38 -1.07 -11.10
N ASP A 208 -13.23 -1.34 -12.09
CA ASP A 208 -13.74 -2.70 -12.36
C ASP A 208 -12.59 -3.66 -12.72
N GLU A 209 -11.61 -3.20 -13.53
CA GLU A 209 -10.43 -3.98 -13.90
C GLU A 209 -9.53 -4.29 -12.68
N VAL A 210 -9.22 -3.28 -11.86
CA VAL A 210 -8.33 -3.48 -10.70
C VAL A 210 -9.01 -4.34 -9.64
N THR A 211 -10.29 -4.12 -9.35
CA THR A 211 -11.03 -4.86 -8.30
C THR A 211 -11.33 -6.31 -8.68
N ALA A 212 -11.17 -6.68 -9.95
CA ALA A 212 -11.19 -8.08 -10.35
C ALA A 212 -10.00 -8.85 -9.76
N ARG A 213 -8.83 -8.21 -9.66
CA ARG A 213 -7.53 -8.82 -9.28
C ARG A 213 -7.01 -8.39 -7.91
N TRP A 214 -7.57 -7.32 -7.35
CA TRP A 214 -7.15 -6.72 -6.10
C TRP A 214 -8.34 -6.48 -5.19
N ASP A 215 -8.19 -6.79 -3.91
CA ASP A 215 -9.04 -6.23 -2.87
C ASP A 215 -8.56 -4.80 -2.61
N THR A 216 -9.23 -3.85 -3.27
CA THR A 216 -8.84 -2.44 -3.30
C THR A 216 -9.57 -1.65 -2.21
N TYR A 217 -8.80 -0.87 -1.46
CA TYR A 217 -9.22 -0.04 -0.34
C TYR A 217 -8.75 1.40 -0.55
N TYR A 218 -9.64 2.35 -0.24
CA TYR A 218 -9.28 3.76 -0.14
C TYR A 218 -9.32 4.16 1.33
N LEU A 219 -8.21 4.66 1.85
CA LEU A 219 -8.05 5.10 3.23
C LEU A 219 -7.97 6.63 3.25
N LEU A 220 -9.00 7.28 3.79
CA LEU A 220 -9.02 8.71 4.04
C LEU A 220 -8.53 8.97 5.48
N PRO A 221 -7.29 9.48 5.68
CA PRO A 221 -6.84 9.81 7.03
C PRO A 221 -7.50 11.11 7.52
N ALA A 222 -7.92 11.11 8.79
CA ALA A 222 -8.43 12.30 9.46
C ALA A 222 -7.30 13.29 9.75
N GLY A 223 -7.65 14.57 9.78
CA GLY A 223 -6.67 15.67 9.87
C GLY A 223 -6.06 16.08 8.53
N SER A 224 -6.37 15.37 7.44
CA SER A 224 -6.13 15.84 6.07
C SER A 224 -6.99 17.05 5.72
N HIS A 225 -6.64 17.79 4.66
CA HIS A 225 -7.30 19.07 4.33
C HIS A 225 -8.79 18.90 4.07
N TYR A 226 -9.18 17.71 3.59
CA TYR A 226 -10.56 17.33 3.33
C TYR A 226 -11.08 16.18 4.19
N ALA A 227 -10.47 15.91 5.36
CA ALA A 227 -11.01 14.97 6.34
C ALA A 227 -12.47 15.31 6.70
N GLY A 228 -13.35 14.31 6.71
CA GLY A 228 -14.80 14.49 6.91
C GLY A 228 -15.54 15.12 5.72
N ASN A 229 -14.87 15.38 4.59
CA ASN A 229 -15.55 15.88 3.40
C ASN A 229 -16.39 14.76 2.76
N ARG A 230 -17.70 14.88 2.96
CA ARG A 230 -18.68 13.93 2.45
C ARG A 230 -18.61 13.73 0.94
N LYS A 231 -18.14 14.72 0.17
CA LYS A 231 -17.98 14.61 -1.28
C LYS A 231 -16.91 13.57 -1.66
N VAL A 232 -15.77 13.56 -0.97
CA VAL A 232 -14.66 12.60 -1.22
C VAL A 232 -15.08 11.20 -0.84
N LEU A 233 -15.63 11.05 0.37
CA LEU A 233 -16.12 9.75 0.82
C LEU A 233 -17.25 9.21 -0.06
N ASP A 234 -18.22 10.03 -0.46
CA ASP A 234 -19.33 9.58 -1.30
C ASP A 234 -18.84 9.21 -2.71
N PHE A 235 -17.84 9.92 -3.25
CA PHE A 235 -17.19 9.57 -4.51
C PHE A 235 -16.50 8.19 -4.43
N TRP A 236 -15.63 8.00 -3.44
CA TRP A 236 -14.89 6.75 -3.28
C TRP A 236 -15.81 5.58 -2.89
N ARG A 237 -16.85 5.82 -2.10
CA ARG A 237 -17.91 4.81 -1.83
C ARG A 237 -18.72 4.47 -3.08
N GLY A 238 -18.91 5.43 -3.98
CA GLY A 238 -19.54 5.17 -5.28
C GLY A 238 -18.72 4.24 -6.19
N LEU A 239 -17.40 4.19 -6.01
CA LEU A 239 -16.48 3.34 -6.77
C LEU A 239 -16.17 2.02 -6.06
N LEU A 240 -15.87 2.07 -4.75
CA LEU A 240 -15.32 0.95 -3.96
C LEU A 240 -16.27 0.44 -2.87
N GLY A 241 -17.46 1.02 -2.74
CA GLY A 241 -18.44 0.63 -1.73
C GLY A 241 -17.90 0.80 -0.30
N GLN A 242 -17.99 -0.26 0.50
CA GLN A 242 -17.55 -0.25 1.89
C GLN A 242 -16.02 -0.18 2.06
N ASN A 243 -15.25 -0.47 1.00
CA ASN A 243 -13.79 -0.44 1.03
C ASN A 243 -13.20 0.98 1.01
N ALA A 244 -14.04 2.02 0.93
CA ALA A 244 -13.67 3.40 1.20
C ALA A 244 -13.85 3.72 2.70
N VAL A 245 -12.73 3.75 3.41
CA VAL A 245 -12.65 3.81 4.87
C VAL A 245 -12.08 5.15 5.32
N GLU A 246 -12.73 5.75 6.30
CA GLU A 246 -12.23 6.94 6.99
C GLU A 246 -11.52 6.50 8.26
N LEU A 247 -10.30 6.99 8.47
CA LEU A 247 -9.47 6.71 9.64
C LEU A 247 -9.38 7.96 10.50
N GLU A 248 -9.54 7.84 11.81
CA GLU A 248 -9.48 8.99 12.75
C GLU A 248 -8.04 9.44 13.05
N ASP A 249 -7.04 8.66 12.62
CA ASP A 249 -5.61 8.95 12.87
C ASP A 249 -4.75 8.37 11.73
N LEU A 250 -3.70 9.09 11.35
CA LEU A 250 -2.64 8.57 10.48
C LEU A 250 -1.92 7.39 11.13
N ASP A 251 -1.86 7.40 12.46
CA ASP A 251 -1.28 6.30 13.20
C ASP A 251 -1.97 4.98 12.87
N ALA A 252 -3.29 5.01 12.65
CA ALA A 252 -4.16 3.87 12.36
C ALA A 252 -3.95 3.25 10.97
N VAL A 253 -3.23 3.90 10.04
CA VAL A 253 -3.10 3.45 8.65
C VAL A 253 -2.39 2.09 8.59
N CYS A 254 -1.20 1.98 9.20
CA CYS A 254 -0.43 0.74 9.19
C CYS A 254 -1.19 -0.41 9.86
N GLU A 255 -1.83 -0.14 10.99
CA GLU A 255 -2.59 -1.15 11.72
C GLU A 255 -3.84 -1.58 10.94
N THR A 256 -4.54 -0.64 10.30
CA THR A 256 -5.67 -0.96 9.43
C THR A 256 -5.25 -1.83 8.25
N ILE A 257 -4.12 -1.51 7.59
CA ILE A 257 -3.56 -2.32 6.50
C ILE A 257 -3.29 -3.74 7.00
N ALA A 258 -2.52 -3.86 8.09
CA ALA A 258 -2.14 -5.16 8.64
C ALA A 258 -3.36 -6.01 9.00
N LEU A 259 -4.31 -5.46 9.76
CA LEU A 259 -5.50 -6.21 10.18
C LEU A 259 -6.44 -6.49 8.98
N THR A 260 -6.56 -5.60 8.02
CA THR A 260 -7.37 -5.85 6.80
C THR A 260 -6.86 -7.05 6.05
N VAL A 261 -5.52 -7.15 5.89
CA VAL A 261 -4.84 -8.29 5.29
C VAL A 261 -5.02 -9.53 6.16
N GLY A 262 -4.73 -9.47 7.46
CA GLY A 262 -4.86 -10.62 8.37
C GLY A 262 -6.26 -11.22 8.42
N LEU A 263 -7.29 -10.36 8.42
CA LEU A 263 -8.69 -10.78 8.35
C LEU A 263 -9.04 -11.35 6.96
N GLY A 264 -8.51 -10.75 5.89
CA GLY A 264 -8.75 -11.20 4.51
C GLY A 264 -8.11 -12.56 4.20
N GLU A 265 -6.93 -12.79 4.76
CA GLU A 265 -6.19 -14.05 4.70
C GLU A 265 -6.72 -15.10 5.71
N GLN A 266 -7.72 -14.74 6.52
CA GLN A 266 -8.27 -15.59 7.60
C GLN A 266 -7.20 -16.07 8.60
N ALA A 267 -6.12 -15.30 8.75
CA ALA A 267 -5.04 -15.57 9.69
C ALA A 267 -5.43 -15.20 11.13
N ILE A 268 -6.31 -14.21 11.28
CA ILE A 268 -6.83 -13.70 12.55
C ILE A 268 -8.32 -13.38 12.45
N ASP A 269 -8.98 -13.28 13.61
CA ASP A 269 -10.25 -12.58 13.78
C ASP A 269 -10.02 -11.15 14.31
N LEU A 270 -11.08 -10.34 14.34
CA LEU A 270 -10.98 -8.93 14.74
C LEU A 270 -10.52 -8.80 16.20
N ASP A 271 -11.04 -9.63 17.10
CA ASP A 271 -10.69 -9.60 18.52
C ASP A 271 -9.21 -9.95 18.77
N THR A 272 -8.65 -10.88 18.01
CA THR A 272 -7.22 -11.20 18.04
C THR A 272 -6.40 -10.04 17.50
N GLY A 273 -6.80 -9.47 16.37
CA GLY A 273 -6.15 -8.30 15.79
C GLY A 273 -6.07 -7.13 16.78
N LEU A 274 -7.18 -6.77 17.42
CA LEU A 274 -7.23 -5.67 18.40
C LEU A 274 -6.35 -5.93 19.62
N ARG A 275 -6.30 -7.17 20.14
CA ARG A 275 -5.41 -7.54 21.25
C ARG A 275 -3.93 -7.44 20.88
N ASP A 276 -3.58 -7.78 19.65
CA ASP A 276 -2.20 -7.67 19.16
C ASP A 276 -1.79 -6.20 18.99
N LEU A 277 -2.72 -5.32 18.59
CA LEU A 277 -2.49 -3.87 18.58
C LEU A 277 -2.25 -3.31 19.98
N ASP A 278 -3.09 -3.70 20.94
CA ASP A 278 -2.94 -3.27 22.35
C ASP A 278 -1.60 -3.74 22.93
N ARG A 279 -1.17 -4.97 22.63
CA ARG A 279 0.13 -5.51 23.05
C ARG A 279 1.30 -4.75 22.42
N ALA A 280 1.13 -4.28 21.18
CA ALA A 280 2.12 -3.45 20.50
C ALA A 280 2.12 -1.99 21.00
N GLY A 281 1.22 -1.63 21.92
CA GLY A 281 1.11 -0.28 22.45
C GLY A 281 0.48 0.72 21.47
N SER A 282 -0.31 0.24 20.51
CA SER A 282 -0.99 1.11 19.55
C SER A 282 -2.06 1.93 20.25
N THR A 283 -2.10 3.23 19.95
CA THR A 283 -3.17 4.14 20.38
C THR A 283 -4.38 4.10 19.44
N ALA A 284 -4.27 3.41 18.29
CA ALA A 284 -5.27 3.41 17.22
C ALA A 284 -6.31 2.29 17.31
N THR A 285 -6.24 1.40 18.32
CA THR A 285 -7.12 0.22 18.44
C THR A 285 -8.61 0.57 18.28
N GLY A 286 -9.08 1.65 18.90
CA GLY A 286 -10.48 2.08 18.81
C GLY A 286 -10.88 2.54 17.40
N THR A 287 -10.00 3.23 16.70
CA THR A 287 -10.21 3.69 15.32
C THR A 287 -10.23 2.51 14.35
N VAL A 288 -9.26 1.59 14.49
CA VAL A 288 -9.17 0.39 13.66
C VAL A 288 -10.39 -0.52 13.85
N SER A 289 -10.85 -0.70 15.10
CA SER A 289 -12.08 -1.46 15.40
C SER A 289 -13.30 -0.90 14.66
N LYS A 290 -13.54 0.42 14.71
CA LYS A 290 -14.65 1.05 14.00
C LYS A 290 -14.53 0.91 12.47
N ALA A 291 -13.33 1.10 11.94
CA ALA A 291 -13.04 0.98 10.51
C ALA A 291 -13.33 -0.43 10.00
N LEU A 292 -12.80 -1.45 10.69
CA LEU A 292 -12.89 -2.84 10.27
C LEU A 292 -14.27 -3.47 10.54
N ALA A 293 -14.97 -3.06 11.61
CA ALA A 293 -16.34 -3.52 11.87
C ALA A 293 -17.30 -3.19 10.70
N ARG A 294 -17.06 -2.09 10.00
CA ARG A 294 -17.82 -1.72 8.79
C ARG A 294 -17.51 -2.66 7.62
N LEU A 295 -16.25 -3.07 7.46
CA LEU A 295 -15.82 -3.99 6.41
C LEU A 295 -16.32 -5.42 6.64
N ASP A 296 -16.35 -5.87 7.91
CA ASP A 296 -16.77 -7.24 8.27
C ASP A 296 -18.27 -7.48 8.02
N SER A 297 -19.11 -6.45 8.22
CA SER A 297 -20.56 -6.53 7.99
C SER A 297 -20.99 -6.86 6.55
N GLY A 298 -20.06 -6.83 5.57
CA GLY A 298 -20.32 -7.11 4.15
C GLY A 298 -19.55 -8.29 3.56
N ARG A 299 -18.66 -8.97 4.31
CA ARG A 299 -17.84 -10.06 3.76
C ARG A 299 -18.66 -11.34 3.57
N ARG A 300 -19.04 -11.66 2.33
CA ARG A 300 -19.40 -13.04 1.94
C ARG A 300 -18.13 -13.90 1.96
N ALA A 301 -18.14 -14.94 2.79
CA ALA A 301 -17.07 -15.90 3.00
C ALA A 301 -16.37 -16.33 1.71
N VAL A 302 -15.07 -16.06 1.61
CA VAL A 302 -14.18 -16.64 0.60
C VAL A 302 -13.64 -17.97 1.14
N ALA A 303 -13.55 -18.96 0.24
CA ALA A 303 -13.34 -20.36 0.52
C ALA A 303 -12.16 -20.65 1.46
N THR A 304 -12.45 -21.44 2.49
CA THR A 304 -11.52 -21.95 3.49
C THR A 304 -10.54 -22.96 2.90
N LEU A 305 -9.28 -22.87 3.30
CA LEU A 305 -8.39 -24.02 3.36
C LEU A 305 -7.86 -24.17 4.80
N PRO A 306 -7.73 -25.41 5.31
CA PRO A 306 -7.32 -25.65 6.68
C PRO A 306 -5.85 -25.26 6.89
N PHE A 307 -5.63 -24.23 7.70
CA PHE A 307 -4.34 -24.00 8.33
C PHE A 307 -4.00 -25.20 9.22
N THR A 308 -2.92 -25.90 8.90
CA THR A 308 -2.36 -26.95 9.77
C THR A 308 -1.15 -26.34 10.48
N PRO A 309 -1.20 -26.10 11.80
CA PRO A 309 -0.04 -25.63 12.53
C PRO A 309 1.02 -26.73 12.47
N THR A 310 2.21 -26.42 11.96
CA THR A 310 3.37 -27.31 12.10
C THR A 310 3.75 -27.33 13.58
N GLY A 311 3.39 -28.42 14.26
CA GLY A 311 3.69 -28.66 15.65
C GLY A 311 5.20 -28.61 15.91
N GLY A 312 5.58 -27.87 16.96
CA GLY A 312 6.93 -27.85 17.49
C GLY A 312 7.33 -29.23 18.01
N GLY A 313 8.20 -29.90 17.27
CA GLY A 313 8.92 -31.07 17.74
C GLY A 313 10.09 -30.64 18.64
N SER A 314 9.89 -30.77 19.95
CA SER A 314 11.01 -30.87 20.89
C SER A 314 11.72 -32.21 20.64
N GLY A 315 13.03 -32.14 20.42
CA GLY A 315 13.82 -33.33 20.11
C GLY A 315 15.30 -33.05 20.29
N VAL A 316 15.70 -32.76 21.52
CA VAL A 316 17.09 -32.88 21.94
C VAL A 316 17.47 -34.36 21.83
N THR A 317 18.49 -34.69 21.05
CA THR A 317 19.28 -35.90 21.29
C THR A 317 20.75 -35.53 21.12
N ARG A 318 21.45 -35.52 22.27
CA ARG A 318 22.91 -35.58 22.35
C ARG A 318 23.33 -37.02 22.09
N LEU A 319 24.50 -37.12 21.46
CA LEU A 319 25.31 -38.29 21.09
C LEU A 319 24.86 -39.03 19.83
#